data_AF-A0A9E5NS25-F1
#
_entry.id   AF-A0A9E5NS25-F1
#
_cell.length_a   1.000
_cell.length_b   1.000
_cell.length_c   1.000
_cell.angle_alpha   90.00
_cell.angle_beta   90.00
_cell.angle_gamma   90.00
#
_symmetry.space_group_name_H-M   'P 1'
#
loop_
_entity.id
_entity.type
_entity.pdbx_description
1 polymer ?
#
loop_
_entity_poly.entity_id
_entity_poly.type
_entity_poly.pdbx_seq_one_letter_code
_entity_poly.pdbx_strand_id
1 'polypeptide(L)'
;KEQRRLEKEEEKTRRKLQDYESAYGQSVLKRQRREDELRNLRERIEADLESVAMSTDWPTQLPLDMDARLRSLPVVTKIPQGLESRIKALRKRVRQLGPVDPEAVSEYQEVLERHSFLVAQVEDLEKAGESLRKVIAELDGLMEDKFLATFNKVAKEFKTYFTRLFNGGSAEILLTDPENPLASAVEIVAQPPGRRRGSVAVLSGGERALTGVALTFAILKSCETPFCLLDEVDSRLDEVNIGRFREALQELAENTQVIVITHNRGTLEIADSIYGVTMGGDSASRVLSLRLEEVEERAS
;
A
#
# COMPACT_ATOMS: atom_id res chain seq x y z
N LYS A 1 -31.71 16.29 -24.61
CA LYS A 1 -30.54 15.35 -24.52
C LYS A 1 -30.28 14.91 -23.07
N GLU A 2 -30.51 15.79 -22.10
CA GLU A 2 -30.34 15.54 -20.67
C GLU A 2 -31.37 14.56 -20.07
N GLN A 3 -32.66 14.70 -20.43
CA GLN A 3 -33.71 13.74 -20.03
C GLN A 3 -33.42 12.29 -20.44
N ARG A 4 -32.92 12.05 -21.66
CA ARG A 4 -32.53 10.70 -22.13
C ARG A 4 -31.28 10.14 -21.45
N ARG A 5 -30.44 10.98 -20.81
CA ARG A 5 -29.31 10.51 -19.99
C ARG A 5 -29.81 10.09 -18.61
N LEU A 6 -30.68 10.90 -18.00
CA LEU A 6 -31.31 10.61 -16.72
C LEU A 6 -32.17 9.34 -16.78
N GLU A 7 -32.97 9.14 -17.84
CA GLU A 7 -33.74 7.89 -18.04
C GLU A 7 -32.83 6.65 -18.15
N LYS A 8 -31.68 6.76 -18.82
CA LYS A 8 -30.71 5.66 -18.94
C LYS A 8 -29.97 5.39 -17.64
N GLU A 9 -29.75 6.41 -16.82
CA GLU A 9 -29.16 6.25 -15.48
C GLU A 9 -30.16 5.63 -14.51
N GLU A 10 -31.43 6.01 -14.58
CA GLU A 10 -32.53 5.42 -13.82
C GLU A 10 -32.76 3.94 -14.18
N GLU A 11 -32.74 3.60 -15.47
CA GLU A 11 -32.81 2.18 -15.90
C GLU A 11 -31.62 1.36 -15.40
N LYS A 12 -30.41 1.95 -15.36
CA LYS A 12 -29.21 1.27 -14.86
C LYS A 12 -29.25 1.08 -13.34
N THR A 13 -29.68 2.08 -12.58
CA THR A 13 -29.83 1.95 -11.12
C THR A 13 -30.92 0.96 -10.76
N ARG A 14 -32.04 0.96 -11.50
CA ARG A 14 -33.13 -0.01 -11.30
C ARG A 14 -32.72 -1.44 -11.60
N ARG A 15 -31.92 -1.68 -12.65
CA ARG A 15 -31.35 -3.02 -12.93
C ARG A 15 -30.39 -3.47 -11.83
N LYS A 16 -29.49 -2.59 -11.38
CA LYS A 16 -28.60 -2.89 -10.26
C LYS A 16 -29.37 -3.22 -8.98
N LEU A 17 -30.42 -2.47 -8.67
CA LEU A 17 -31.28 -2.73 -7.51
C LEU A 17 -31.91 -4.13 -7.59
N GLN A 18 -32.44 -4.50 -8.76
CA GLN A 18 -33.05 -5.82 -9.00
C GLN A 18 -32.04 -6.97 -8.89
N ASP A 19 -30.80 -6.76 -9.33
CA ASP A 19 -29.71 -7.72 -9.19
C ASP A 19 -29.33 -7.89 -7.71
N TYR A 20 -29.25 -6.79 -6.95
CA TYR A 20 -28.98 -6.83 -5.50
C TYR A 20 -30.10 -7.49 -4.71
N GLU A 21 -31.37 -7.21 -5.02
CA GLU A 21 -32.52 -7.86 -4.39
C GLU A 21 -32.53 -9.37 -4.66
N SER A 22 -32.20 -9.77 -5.89
CA SER A 22 -32.09 -11.19 -6.27
C SER A 22 -30.94 -11.89 -5.54
N ALA A 23 -29.78 -11.25 -5.44
CA ALA A 23 -28.62 -11.77 -4.72
C ALA A 23 -28.88 -11.87 -3.20
N TYR A 24 -29.60 -10.88 -2.64
CA TYR A 24 -30.03 -10.89 -1.25
C TYR A 24 -31.02 -12.04 -0.98
N GLY A 25 -32.02 -12.21 -1.83
CA GLY A 25 -32.97 -13.32 -1.74
C GLY A 25 -32.30 -14.69 -1.79
N GLN A 26 -31.33 -14.87 -2.68
CA GLN A 26 -30.54 -16.12 -2.74
C GLN A 26 -29.72 -16.36 -1.47
N SER A 27 -29.16 -15.29 -0.87
CA SER A 27 -28.38 -15.39 0.36
C SER A 27 -29.25 -15.73 1.57
N VAL A 28 -30.47 -15.18 1.65
CA VAL A 28 -31.45 -15.52 2.69
C VAL A 28 -31.87 -16.97 2.60
N LEU A 29 -32.17 -17.48 1.39
CA LEU A 29 -32.50 -18.89 1.18
C LEU A 29 -31.34 -19.83 1.56
N LYS A 30 -30.09 -19.46 1.23
CA LYS A 30 -28.90 -20.22 1.67
C LYS A 30 -28.77 -20.25 3.19
N ARG A 31 -29.00 -19.11 3.86
CA ARG A 31 -28.97 -19.02 5.33
C ARG A 31 -30.02 -19.93 5.95
N GLN A 32 -31.25 -19.88 5.44
CA GLN A 32 -32.36 -20.70 5.94
C GLN A 32 -32.09 -22.20 5.76
N ARG A 33 -31.56 -22.62 4.61
CA ARG A 33 -31.15 -24.03 4.40
C ARG A 33 -30.07 -24.48 5.40
N ARG A 34 -29.09 -23.62 5.71
CA ARG A 34 -28.06 -23.93 6.71
C ARG A 34 -28.63 -24.02 8.13
N GLU A 35 -29.59 -23.17 8.47
CA GLU A 35 -30.30 -23.25 9.76
C GLU A 35 -31.12 -24.55 9.89
N ASP A 36 -31.78 -24.98 8.83
CA ASP A 36 -32.52 -26.25 8.80
C ASP A 36 -31.58 -27.47 8.87
N GLU A 37 -30.45 -27.45 8.16
CA GLU A 37 -29.40 -28.48 8.27
C GLU A 37 -28.88 -28.60 9.71
N LEU A 38 -28.61 -27.48 10.38
CA LEU A 38 -28.17 -27.46 11.78
C LEU A 38 -29.24 -27.99 12.74
N ARG A 39 -30.51 -27.69 12.48
CA ARG A 39 -31.63 -28.19 13.30
C ARG A 39 -31.73 -29.71 13.19
N ASN A 40 -31.71 -30.24 11.96
CA ASN A 40 -31.73 -31.69 11.73
C ASN A 40 -30.52 -32.40 12.35
N LEU A 41 -29.33 -31.79 12.29
CA LEU A 41 -28.14 -32.35 12.91
C LEU A 41 -28.27 -32.40 14.44
N ARG A 42 -28.86 -31.35 15.05
CA ARG A 42 -29.16 -31.32 16.48
C ARG A 42 -30.15 -32.40 16.90
N GLU A 43 -31.27 -32.53 16.20
CA GLU A 43 -32.28 -33.57 16.49
C GLU A 43 -31.67 -34.98 16.38
N ARG A 44 -30.76 -35.20 15.42
CA ARG A 44 -30.06 -36.47 15.26
C ARG A 44 -29.08 -36.76 16.40
N ILE A 45 -28.31 -35.76 16.83
CA ILE A 45 -27.41 -35.87 17.98
C ILE A 45 -28.20 -36.16 19.26
N GLU A 46 -29.34 -35.50 19.43
CA GLU A 46 -30.22 -35.68 20.60
C GLU A 46 -30.85 -37.08 20.61
N ALA A 47 -31.31 -37.59 19.47
CA ALA A 47 -31.78 -38.96 19.33
C ALA A 47 -30.67 -40.01 19.55
N ASP A 48 -29.46 -39.77 19.05
CA ASP A 48 -28.31 -40.65 19.28
C ASP A 48 -27.92 -40.65 20.77
N LEU A 49 -27.93 -39.48 21.43
CA LEU A 49 -27.68 -39.36 22.87
C LEU A 49 -28.79 -40.00 23.71
N GLU A 50 -30.06 -39.87 23.33
CA GLU A 50 -31.16 -40.58 23.98
C GLU A 50 -31.07 -42.10 23.80
N SER A 51 -30.57 -42.58 22.66
CA SER A 51 -30.29 -44.01 22.46
C SER A 51 -29.19 -44.52 23.39
N VAL A 52 -28.18 -43.69 23.68
CA VAL A 52 -27.12 -43.97 24.64
C VAL A 52 -27.62 -43.85 26.09
N ALA A 53 -28.50 -42.89 26.38
CA ALA A 53 -29.13 -42.73 27.69
C ALA A 53 -30.15 -43.84 28.01
N MET A 54 -30.88 -44.37 27.01
CA MET A 54 -31.74 -45.56 27.15
C MET A 54 -30.95 -46.87 27.27
N SER A 55 -29.64 -46.83 27.01
CA SER A 55 -28.70 -47.90 27.34
C SER A 55 -28.15 -47.81 28.78
N THR A 56 -28.88 -47.16 29.70
CA THR A 56 -28.70 -47.35 31.15
C THR A 56 -29.14 -48.74 31.63
N ASP A 57 -28.64 -49.78 30.97
CA ASP A 57 -28.27 -51.04 31.60
C ASP A 57 -26.77 -51.03 31.90
N TRP A 58 -26.22 -49.89 32.32
CA TRP A 58 -24.99 -49.93 33.09
C TRP A 58 -25.36 -50.39 34.49
N PRO A 59 -24.95 -51.60 34.93
CA PRO A 59 -25.29 -52.08 36.26
C PRO A 59 -24.76 -51.08 37.28
N THR A 60 -25.65 -50.38 37.98
CA THR A 60 -25.30 -49.41 39.05
C THR A 60 -24.62 -50.10 40.23
N GLN A 61 -24.53 -51.42 40.20
CA GLN A 61 -23.52 -52.21 40.88
C GLN A 61 -23.08 -53.24 39.86
N LEU A 62 -21.78 -53.33 39.53
CA LEU A 62 -21.27 -54.59 39.03
C LEU A 62 -21.75 -55.65 40.03
N PRO A 63 -22.60 -56.62 39.64
CA PRO A 63 -22.76 -57.82 40.43
C PRO A 63 -21.46 -58.57 40.20
N LEU A 64 -20.39 -58.13 40.87
CA LEU A 64 -19.35 -59.04 41.24
C LEU A 64 -20.08 -60.02 42.15
N ASP A 65 -20.55 -61.12 41.55
CA ASP A 65 -20.89 -62.35 42.25
C ASP A 65 -19.57 -62.86 42.86
N MET A 66 -19.14 -62.15 43.90
CA MET A 66 -17.89 -62.36 44.61
C MET A 66 -17.91 -63.80 45.13
N ASP A 67 -19.07 -64.32 45.53
CA ASP A 67 -19.19 -65.69 46.02
C ASP A 67 -18.98 -66.76 44.94
N ALA A 68 -19.47 -66.56 43.71
CA ALA A 68 -19.25 -67.53 42.63
C ALA A 68 -17.81 -67.50 42.07
N ARG A 69 -17.21 -66.32 41.89
CA ARG A 69 -15.84 -66.19 41.37
C ARG A 69 -14.74 -66.43 42.40
N LEU A 70 -15.00 -66.19 43.70
CA LEU A 70 -14.04 -66.54 44.76
C LEU A 70 -13.90 -68.06 44.93
N ARG A 71 -14.96 -68.83 44.68
CA ARG A 71 -14.94 -70.30 44.80
C ARG A 71 -14.16 -71.02 43.69
N SER A 72 -13.94 -70.37 42.55
CA SER A 72 -13.17 -70.93 41.42
C SER A 72 -11.75 -70.37 41.29
N LEU A 73 -11.28 -69.56 42.24
CA LEU A 73 -9.89 -69.16 42.28
C LEU A 73 -9.06 -70.35 42.78
N PRO A 74 -8.05 -70.82 42.03
CA PRO A 74 -7.17 -71.86 42.53
C PRO A 74 -6.48 -71.33 43.80
N VAL A 75 -6.68 -72.02 44.92
CA VAL A 75 -5.95 -71.72 46.15
C VAL A 75 -4.48 -72.01 45.89
N VAL A 76 -3.70 -70.95 45.64
CA VAL A 76 -2.27 -71.05 45.39
C VAL A 76 -1.57 -71.39 46.69
N THR A 77 -1.36 -72.69 46.94
CA THR A 77 -0.70 -73.19 48.16
C THR A 77 0.84 -73.08 48.09
N LYS A 78 1.42 -72.89 46.90
CA LYS A 78 2.85 -72.67 46.69
C LYS A 78 3.10 -71.63 45.60
N ILE A 79 4.03 -70.71 45.85
CA ILE A 79 4.43 -69.66 44.93
C ILE A 79 5.02 -70.31 43.66
N PRO A 80 4.58 -69.93 42.44
CA PRO A 80 5.11 -70.47 41.19
C PRO A 80 6.65 -70.30 41.10
N GLN A 81 7.37 -71.34 40.69
CA GLN A 81 8.83 -71.28 40.55
C GLN A 81 9.23 -70.26 39.47
N GLY A 82 10.16 -69.37 39.78
CA GLY A 82 10.63 -68.31 38.87
C GLY A 82 9.88 -66.97 38.95
N LEU A 83 8.81 -66.89 39.77
CA LEU A 83 8.10 -65.63 40.00
C LEU A 83 8.99 -64.64 40.77
N GLU A 84 9.77 -65.13 41.73
CA GLU A 84 10.75 -64.33 42.49
C GLU A 84 11.88 -63.78 41.62
N SER A 85 12.40 -64.58 40.68
CA SER A 85 13.45 -64.13 39.76
C SER A 85 12.92 -63.08 38.79
N ARG A 86 11.67 -63.24 38.32
CA ARG A 86 10.97 -62.25 37.50
C ARG A 86 10.71 -60.94 38.26
N ILE A 87 10.27 -61.01 39.52
CA ILE A 87 10.13 -59.84 40.39
C ILE A 87 11.47 -59.15 40.59
N LYS A 88 12.56 -59.90 40.81
CA LYS A 88 13.90 -59.34 40.99
C LYS A 88 14.42 -58.66 39.72
N ALA A 89 14.17 -59.24 38.55
CA ALA A 89 14.51 -58.64 37.25
C ALA A 89 13.72 -57.35 36.99
N LEU A 90 12.41 -57.35 37.26
CA LEU A 90 11.56 -56.17 37.13
C LEU A 90 11.97 -55.06 38.11
N ARG A 91 12.25 -55.41 39.37
CA ARG A 91 12.78 -54.46 40.37
C ARG A 91 14.12 -53.87 39.95
N LYS A 92 15.00 -54.65 39.30
CA LYS A 92 16.28 -54.15 38.77
C LYS A 92 16.06 -53.16 37.62
N ARG A 93 15.13 -53.47 36.70
CA ARG A 93 14.73 -52.54 35.61
C ARG A 93 14.15 -51.23 36.16
N VAL A 94 13.27 -51.30 37.16
CA VAL A 94 12.71 -50.10 37.80
C VAL A 94 13.81 -49.26 38.45
N ARG A 95 14.79 -49.87 39.13
CA ARG A 95 15.94 -49.14 39.69
C ARG A 95 16.85 -48.52 38.63
N GLN A 96 16.96 -49.13 37.45
CA GLN A 96 17.77 -48.59 36.34
C GLN A 96 17.17 -47.33 35.72
N LEU A 97 15.85 -47.13 35.84
CA LEU A 97 15.16 -45.92 35.36
C LEU A 97 15.45 -44.69 36.24
N GLY A 98 16.06 -44.86 37.41
CA GLY A 98 16.36 -43.78 38.34
C GLY A 98 15.18 -43.42 39.27
N PRO A 99 15.39 -42.48 40.20
CA PRO A 99 14.31 -41.97 41.04
C PRO A 99 13.28 -41.22 40.18
N VAL A 100 11.99 -41.36 40.53
CA VAL A 100 10.94 -40.55 39.92
C VAL A 100 11.11 -39.13 40.44
N ASP A 101 11.33 -38.20 39.52
CA ASP A 101 11.38 -36.78 39.84
C ASP A 101 9.95 -36.28 40.12
N PRO A 102 9.65 -35.85 41.36
CA PRO A 102 8.32 -35.33 41.69
C PRO A 102 8.05 -33.96 41.08
N GLU A 103 9.08 -33.20 40.69
CA GLU A 103 8.96 -31.85 40.12
C GLU A 103 8.71 -31.89 38.60
N ALA A 104 9.03 -33.00 37.93
CA ALA A 104 8.88 -33.16 36.48
C ALA A 104 7.47 -32.87 35.93
N VAL A 105 6.42 -33.12 36.72
CA VAL A 105 5.04 -32.79 36.32
C VAL A 105 4.80 -31.28 36.35
N SER A 106 5.35 -30.58 37.34
CA SER A 106 5.28 -29.12 37.45
C SER A 106 6.11 -28.45 36.36
N GLU A 107 7.34 -28.91 36.16
CA GLU A 107 8.22 -28.40 35.10
C GLU A 107 7.60 -28.58 33.71
N TYR A 108 6.99 -29.74 33.45
CA TYR A 108 6.28 -29.97 32.19
C TYR A 108 5.13 -28.97 31.99
N GLN A 109 4.36 -28.67 33.04
CA GLN A 109 3.27 -27.70 32.96
C GLN A 109 3.81 -26.29 32.69
N GLU A 110 4.85 -25.84 33.39
CA GLU A 110 5.48 -24.53 33.16
C GLU A 110 6.03 -24.38 31.75
N VAL A 111 6.71 -25.44 31.25
CA VAL A 111 7.25 -25.45 29.88
C VAL A 111 6.11 -25.47 28.85
N LEU A 112 5.04 -26.21 29.10
CA LEU A 112 3.87 -26.26 28.21
C LEU A 112 3.17 -24.90 28.13
N GLU A 113 2.98 -24.23 29.27
CA GLU A 113 2.42 -22.88 29.34
C GLU A 113 3.27 -21.90 28.54
N ARG A 114 4.59 -21.87 28.78
CA ARG A 114 5.52 -21.03 28.03
C ARG A 114 5.52 -21.34 26.53
N HIS A 115 5.50 -22.61 26.16
CA HIS A 115 5.42 -23.04 24.77
C HIS A 115 4.13 -22.54 24.12
N SER A 116 2.98 -22.74 24.77
CA SER A 116 1.67 -22.29 24.26
C SER A 116 1.61 -20.78 24.07
N PHE A 117 2.18 -20.01 25.00
CA PHE A 117 2.27 -18.56 24.90
C PHE A 117 3.14 -18.12 23.72
N LEU A 118 4.34 -18.70 23.57
CA LEU A 118 5.25 -18.36 22.48
C LEU A 118 4.67 -18.73 21.12
N VAL A 119 4.01 -19.88 21.00
CA VAL A 119 3.32 -20.28 19.76
C VAL A 119 2.24 -19.27 19.40
N ALA A 120 1.41 -18.85 20.35
CA ALA A 120 0.38 -17.84 20.11
C ALA A 120 0.98 -16.49 19.67
N GLN A 121 2.10 -16.06 20.26
CA GLN A 121 2.81 -14.84 19.87
C GLN A 121 3.41 -14.94 18.45
N VAL A 122 3.96 -16.09 18.09
CA VAL A 122 4.50 -16.31 16.73
C VAL A 122 3.37 -16.27 15.71
N GLU A 123 2.25 -16.95 15.97
CA GLU A 123 1.10 -16.92 15.06
C GLU A 123 0.53 -15.50 14.88
N ASP A 124 0.48 -14.71 15.95
CA ASP A 124 0.02 -13.32 15.88
C ASP A 124 0.99 -12.46 15.05
N LEU A 125 2.30 -12.62 15.26
CA LEU A 125 3.32 -11.93 14.49
C LEU A 125 3.30 -12.31 13.00
N GLU A 126 3.07 -13.58 12.69
CA GLU A 126 2.91 -14.06 11.32
C GLU A 126 1.68 -13.44 10.65
N LYS A 127 0.53 -13.43 11.34
CA LYS A 127 -0.70 -12.77 10.86
C LYS A 127 -0.52 -11.27 10.67
N ALA A 128 0.15 -10.59 11.60
CA ALA A 128 0.47 -9.17 11.47
C ALA A 128 1.39 -8.92 10.27
N GLY A 129 2.39 -9.77 10.06
CA GLY A 129 3.29 -9.71 8.91
C GLY A 129 2.56 -9.91 7.58
N GLU A 130 1.63 -10.85 7.49
CA GLU A 130 0.77 -11.02 6.32
C GLU A 130 -0.13 -9.81 6.07
N SER A 131 -0.73 -9.25 7.11
CA SER A 131 -1.58 -8.06 7.00
C SER A 131 -0.78 -6.86 6.50
N LEU A 132 0.42 -6.63 7.03
CA LEU A 132 1.30 -5.55 6.57
C LEU A 132 1.70 -5.72 5.10
N ARG A 133 2.02 -6.94 4.67
CA ARG A 133 2.34 -7.21 3.25
C ARG A 133 1.15 -6.91 2.32
N LYS A 134 -0.08 -7.17 2.75
CA LYS A 134 -1.28 -6.80 1.99
C LYS A 134 -1.43 -5.29 1.87
N VAL A 135 -1.26 -4.56 2.97
CA VAL A 135 -1.31 -3.09 2.97
C VAL A 135 -0.22 -2.50 2.07
N ILE A 136 0.99 -3.06 2.09
CA ILE A 136 2.07 -2.64 1.18
C ILE A 136 1.67 -2.86 -0.27
N ALA A 137 1.16 -4.04 -0.63
CA ALA A 137 0.72 -4.33 -2.00
C ALA A 137 -0.43 -3.43 -2.47
N GLU A 138 -1.37 -3.09 -1.58
CA GLU A 138 -2.44 -2.12 -1.88
C GLU A 138 -1.89 -0.71 -2.10
N LEU A 139 -0.92 -0.29 -1.27
CA LEU A 139 -0.26 1.00 -1.43
C LEU A 139 0.56 1.07 -2.72
N ASP A 140 1.28 0.00 -3.08
CA ASP A 140 2.06 -0.08 -4.31
C ASP A 140 1.16 0.09 -5.54
N GLY A 141 0.01 -0.59 -5.59
CA GLY A 141 -0.97 -0.41 -6.67
C GLY A 141 -1.51 1.02 -6.75
N LEU A 142 -1.83 1.63 -5.61
CA LEU A 142 -2.28 3.03 -5.58
C LEU A 142 -1.19 4.01 -6.02
N MET A 143 0.07 3.72 -5.70
CA MET A 143 1.22 4.53 -6.13
C MET A 143 1.43 4.42 -7.63
N GLU A 144 1.35 3.22 -8.21
CA GLU A 144 1.45 3.00 -9.66
C GLU A 144 0.37 3.78 -10.42
N ASP A 145 -0.88 3.68 -9.99
CA ASP A 145 -2.00 4.39 -10.61
C ASP A 145 -1.81 5.90 -10.58
N LYS A 146 -1.44 6.45 -9.40
CA LYS A 146 -1.18 7.89 -9.24
C LYS A 146 0.03 8.35 -10.04
N PHE A 147 1.09 7.54 -10.08
CA PHE A 147 2.29 7.84 -10.84
C PHE A 147 1.95 7.91 -12.33
N LEU A 148 1.29 6.89 -12.89
CA LEU A 148 0.92 6.87 -14.31
C LEU A 148 -0.04 8.00 -14.68
N ALA A 149 -1.02 8.30 -13.82
CA ALA A 149 -1.93 9.43 -14.04
C ALA A 149 -1.17 10.77 -14.10
N THR A 150 -0.24 10.98 -13.15
CA THR A 150 0.57 12.21 -13.09
C THR A 150 1.57 12.27 -14.23
N PHE A 151 2.23 11.16 -14.56
CA PHE A 151 3.17 11.04 -15.68
C PHE A 151 2.49 11.40 -17.00
N ASN A 152 1.29 10.88 -17.26
CA ASN A 152 0.53 11.20 -18.46
C ASN A 152 0.10 12.67 -18.52
N LYS A 153 -0.27 13.27 -17.37
CA LYS A 153 -0.57 14.70 -17.27
C LYS A 153 0.67 15.53 -17.63
N VAL A 154 1.82 15.23 -17.00
CA VAL A 154 3.09 15.90 -17.26
C VAL A 154 3.53 15.72 -18.71
N ALA A 155 3.40 14.52 -19.30
CA ALA A 155 3.77 14.25 -20.68
C ALA A 155 2.98 15.12 -21.67
N LYS A 156 1.68 15.31 -21.42
CA LYS A 156 0.80 16.15 -22.24
C LYS A 156 1.16 17.63 -22.13
N GLU A 157 1.36 18.12 -20.90
CA GLU A 157 1.75 19.51 -20.67
C GLU A 157 3.15 19.79 -21.22
N PHE A 158 4.08 18.85 -21.08
CA PHE A 158 5.44 18.96 -21.59
C PHE A 158 5.46 19.13 -23.11
N LYS A 159 4.68 18.34 -23.84
CA LYS A 159 4.54 18.50 -25.30
C LYS A 159 4.04 19.90 -25.67
N THR A 160 3.07 20.41 -24.91
CA THR A 160 2.44 21.73 -25.14
C THR A 160 3.43 22.87 -24.88
N TYR A 161 4.10 22.87 -23.71
CA TYR A 161 5.12 23.86 -23.37
C TYR A 161 6.32 23.80 -24.31
N PHE A 162 6.78 22.60 -24.69
CA PHE A 162 7.88 22.44 -25.63
C PHE A 162 7.56 23.06 -26.99
N THR A 163 6.41 22.70 -27.60
CA THR A 163 6.03 23.26 -28.90
C THR A 163 5.84 24.78 -28.85
N ARG A 164 5.34 25.33 -27.73
CA ARG A 164 5.20 26.78 -27.54
C ARG A 164 6.56 27.49 -27.42
N LEU A 165 7.47 26.98 -26.59
CA LEU A 165 8.79 27.59 -26.36
C LEU A 165 9.69 27.50 -27.60
N PHE A 166 9.63 26.40 -28.35
CA PHE A 166 10.40 26.22 -29.59
C PHE A 166 9.69 26.77 -30.85
N ASN A 167 8.44 27.23 -30.72
CA ASN A 167 7.57 27.65 -31.83
C ASN A 167 7.48 26.59 -32.95
N GLY A 168 7.32 25.33 -32.53
CA GLY A 168 7.40 24.14 -33.38
C GLY A 168 8.15 23.00 -32.70
N GLY A 169 8.38 21.91 -33.45
CA GLY A 169 9.01 20.71 -32.91
C GLY A 169 8.08 19.86 -32.04
N SER A 170 8.61 18.75 -31.54
CA SER A 170 7.89 17.79 -30.69
C SER A 170 8.83 17.21 -29.65
N ALA A 171 8.33 16.99 -28.44
CA ALA A 171 9.07 16.28 -27.40
C ALA A 171 8.15 15.31 -26.67
N GLU A 172 8.73 14.21 -26.21
CA GLU A 172 8.05 13.13 -25.51
C GLU A 172 8.91 12.65 -24.35
N ILE A 173 8.26 12.28 -23.25
CA ILE A 173 8.88 11.56 -22.14
C ILE A 173 8.47 10.10 -22.21
N LEU A 174 9.42 9.20 -22.05
CA LEU A 174 9.25 7.76 -22.18
C LEU A 174 9.75 7.07 -20.91
N LEU A 175 9.06 6.01 -20.49
CA LEU A 175 9.55 5.12 -19.44
C LEU A 175 10.42 4.05 -20.09
N THR A 176 11.58 3.76 -19.50
CA THR A 176 12.49 2.71 -20.01
C THR A 176 11.86 1.33 -19.89
N ASP A 177 11.09 1.06 -18.82
CA ASP A 177 10.37 -0.19 -18.61
C ASP A 177 8.89 0.05 -18.21
N PRO A 178 7.97 0.03 -19.18
CA PRO A 178 6.55 0.25 -18.93
C PRO A 178 5.90 -0.76 -17.96
N GLU A 179 6.47 -1.95 -17.80
CA GLU A 179 5.95 -2.99 -16.90
C GLU A 179 6.29 -2.71 -15.43
N ASN A 180 7.30 -1.87 -15.16
CA ASN A 180 7.66 -1.44 -13.82
C ASN A 180 7.84 0.08 -13.78
N PRO A 181 6.72 0.84 -13.71
CA PRO A 181 6.77 2.30 -13.81
C PRO A 181 7.46 2.96 -12.62
N LEU A 182 7.41 2.37 -11.42
CA LEU A 182 8.01 2.95 -10.21
C LEU A 182 9.54 2.84 -10.17
N ALA A 183 10.11 1.76 -10.73
CA ALA A 183 11.56 1.58 -10.79
C ALA A 183 12.18 2.08 -12.11
N SER A 184 11.35 2.47 -13.07
CA SER A 184 11.78 2.91 -14.39
C SER A 184 12.48 4.25 -14.40
N ALA A 185 13.52 4.36 -15.22
CA ALA A 185 14.07 5.64 -15.61
C ALA A 185 13.14 6.34 -16.61
N VAL A 186 13.14 7.68 -16.56
CA VAL A 186 12.44 8.54 -17.52
C VAL A 186 13.45 9.03 -18.56
N GLU A 187 13.23 8.67 -19.82
CA GLU A 187 14.00 9.17 -20.96
C GLU A 187 13.26 10.32 -21.64
N ILE A 188 13.98 11.39 -21.96
CA ILE A 188 13.42 12.54 -22.67
C ILE A 188 13.92 12.50 -24.11
N VAL A 189 12.98 12.49 -25.04
CA VAL A 189 13.27 12.52 -26.47
C VAL A 189 12.68 13.79 -27.06
N ALA A 190 13.55 14.61 -27.65
CA ALA A 190 13.18 15.91 -28.19
C ALA A 190 13.50 16.01 -29.68
N GLN A 191 12.67 16.76 -30.39
CA GLN A 191 12.84 17.11 -31.80
C GLN A 191 12.61 18.62 -31.96
N PRO A 192 13.68 19.43 -31.84
CA PRO A 192 13.62 20.86 -32.16
C PRO A 192 13.25 21.11 -33.64
N PRO A 193 12.73 22.30 -33.98
CA PRO A 193 12.40 22.64 -35.37
C PRO A 193 13.63 22.53 -36.27
N GLY A 194 13.50 21.78 -37.38
CA GLY A 194 14.58 21.57 -38.34
C GLY A 194 15.62 20.52 -37.96
N ARG A 195 15.51 19.88 -36.79
CA ARG A 195 16.43 18.80 -36.34
C ARG A 195 15.73 17.44 -36.29
N ARG A 196 16.54 16.37 -36.29
CA ARG A 196 16.03 15.00 -36.10
C ARG A 196 15.74 14.74 -34.62
N ARG A 197 14.79 13.84 -34.38
CA ARG A 197 14.43 13.35 -33.04
C ARG A 197 15.64 12.66 -32.40
N GLY A 198 15.97 13.03 -31.17
CA GLY A 198 17.12 12.47 -30.45
C GLY A 198 17.05 12.71 -28.94
N SER A 199 17.99 12.10 -28.22
CA SER A 199 18.14 12.29 -26.78
C SER A 199 18.59 13.72 -26.45
N VAL A 200 18.22 14.22 -25.28
CA VAL A 200 18.58 15.55 -24.76
C VAL A 200 20.10 15.80 -24.76
N ALA A 201 20.91 14.75 -24.67
CA ALA A 201 22.37 14.84 -24.73
C ALA A 201 22.91 15.39 -26.07
N VAL A 202 22.14 15.33 -27.15
CA VAL A 202 22.53 15.77 -28.51
C VAL A 202 22.14 17.24 -28.77
N LEU A 203 21.37 17.85 -27.87
CA LEU A 203 20.90 19.22 -27.99
C LEU A 203 22.02 20.26 -27.72
N SER A 204 21.88 21.44 -28.30
CA SER A 204 22.75 22.57 -27.98
C SER A 204 22.57 23.02 -26.52
N GLY A 205 23.51 23.81 -25.99
CA GLY A 205 23.43 24.30 -24.60
C GLY A 205 22.14 25.06 -24.28
N GLY A 206 21.69 25.92 -25.21
CA GLY A 206 20.43 26.68 -25.09
C GLY A 206 19.19 25.81 -25.33
N GLU A 207 19.22 24.92 -26.32
CA GLU A 207 18.12 23.96 -26.56
C GLU A 207 17.89 23.05 -25.35
N ARG A 208 18.97 22.57 -24.73
CA ARG A 208 18.90 21.75 -23.51
C ARG A 208 18.33 22.54 -22.33
N ALA A 209 18.73 23.80 -22.16
CA ALA A 209 18.19 24.67 -21.11
C ALA A 209 16.68 24.89 -21.32
N LEU A 210 16.27 25.23 -22.54
CA LEU A 210 14.87 25.48 -22.87
C LEU A 210 13.99 24.22 -22.74
N THR A 211 14.54 23.05 -23.11
CA THR A 211 13.87 21.75 -22.89
C THR A 211 13.68 21.47 -21.39
N GLY A 212 14.69 21.77 -20.57
CA GLY A 212 14.59 21.65 -19.11
C GLY A 212 13.52 22.58 -18.53
N VAL A 213 13.50 23.84 -18.95
CA VAL A 213 12.48 24.82 -18.55
C VAL A 213 11.08 24.34 -18.94
N ALA A 214 10.90 23.82 -20.16
CA ALA A 214 9.62 23.26 -20.61
C ALA A 214 9.13 22.12 -19.71
N LEU A 215 10.03 21.23 -19.29
CA LEU A 215 9.70 20.13 -18.38
C LEU A 215 9.35 20.65 -16.99
N THR A 216 10.13 21.58 -16.44
CA THR A 216 9.85 22.20 -15.14
C THR A 216 8.48 22.85 -15.12
N PHE A 217 8.14 23.64 -16.15
CA PHE A 217 6.83 24.29 -16.24
C PHE A 217 5.68 23.28 -16.38
N ALA A 218 5.87 22.20 -17.14
CA ALA A 218 4.88 21.13 -17.24
C ALA A 218 4.63 20.42 -15.91
N ILE A 219 5.69 20.21 -15.11
CA ILE A 219 5.58 19.64 -13.76
C ILE A 219 4.85 20.60 -12.83
N LEU A 220 5.24 21.88 -12.80
CA LEU A 220 4.63 22.90 -11.95
C LEU A 220 3.14 23.08 -12.26
N LYS A 221 2.77 23.12 -13.55
CA LYS A 221 1.37 23.17 -13.99
C LYS A 221 0.59 21.91 -13.57
N SER A 222 1.25 20.75 -13.54
CA SER A 222 0.61 19.49 -13.20
C SER A 222 0.41 19.29 -11.69
N CYS A 223 1.33 19.81 -10.88
CA CYS A 223 1.41 19.56 -9.43
C CYS A 223 0.84 20.70 -8.54
N GLU A 224 0.29 21.77 -9.12
CA GLU A 224 -0.39 22.87 -8.40
C GLU A 224 0.36 23.32 -7.12
N THR A 225 1.60 23.80 -7.30
CA THR A 225 2.43 24.27 -6.17
C THR A 225 2.03 25.69 -5.76
N PRO A 226 2.02 26.03 -4.45
CA PRO A 226 1.62 27.36 -3.99
C PRO A 226 2.62 28.46 -4.38
N PHE A 227 3.92 28.14 -4.36
CA PHE A 227 4.97 29.04 -4.83
C PHE A 227 6.10 28.27 -5.54
N CYS A 228 6.82 28.97 -6.41
CA CYS A 228 7.96 28.46 -7.17
C CYS A 228 9.12 29.45 -7.12
N LEU A 229 10.34 28.97 -6.86
CA LEU A 229 11.57 29.75 -6.93
C LEU A 229 12.39 29.31 -8.15
N LEU A 230 12.73 30.26 -9.01
CA LEU A 230 13.48 30.06 -10.24
C LEU A 230 14.76 30.88 -10.19
N ASP A 231 15.92 30.23 -10.19
CA ASP A 231 17.23 30.89 -10.08
C ASP A 231 17.99 30.81 -11.40
N GLU A 232 18.24 31.96 -12.04
CA GLU A 232 19.00 32.15 -13.29
C GLU A 232 18.68 31.18 -14.43
N VAL A 233 17.43 30.69 -14.49
CA VAL A 233 16.97 29.73 -15.51
C VAL A 233 16.98 30.30 -16.93
N ASP A 234 16.95 31.62 -17.07
CA ASP A 234 16.98 32.35 -18.34
C ASP A 234 18.39 32.74 -18.81
N SER A 235 19.44 32.48 -18.01
CA SER A 235 20.82 32.88 -18.30
C SER A 235 21.42 32.30 -19.60
N ARG A 236 20.89 31.17 -20.08
CA ARG A 236 21.33 30.49 -21.30
C ARG A 236 20.36 30.64 -22.48
N LEU A 237 19.32 31.45 -22.32
CA LEU A 237 18.34 31.70 -23.36
C LEU A 237 18.74 32.92 -24.18
N ASP A 238 18.46 32.88 -25.48
CA ASP A 238 18.60 34.02 -26.39
C ASP A 238 17.38 34.96 -26.31
N GLU A 239 17.51 36.18 -26.82
CA GLU A 239 16.46 37.22 -26.71
C GLU A 239 15.10 36.76 -27.26
N VAL A 240 15.10 35.96 -28.32
CA VAL A 240 13.87 35.42 -28.93
C VAL A 240 13.20 34.41 -28.01
N ASN A 241 13.95 33.48 -27.39
CA ASN A 241 13.34 32.50 -26.48
C ASN A 241 13.00 33.11 -25.11
N ILE A 242 13.69 34.18 -24.67
CA ILE A 242 13.31 34.95 -23.48
C ILE A 242 11.89 35.52 -23.64
N GLY A 243 11.52 36.02 -24.82
CA GLY A 243 10.15 36.48 -25.09
C GLY A 243 9.09 35.41 -24.78
N ARG A 244 9.30 34.18 -25.26
CA ARG A 244 8.36 33.05 -25.05
C ARG A 244 8.39 32.52 -23.62
N PHE A 245 9.56 32.53 -23.00
CA PHE A 245 9.72 32.19 -21.59
C PHE A 245 8.87 33.10 -20.71
N ARG A 246 8.87 34.41 -20.98
CA ARG A 246 8.07 35.41 -20.25
C ARG A 246 6.58 35.14 -20.33
N GLU A 247 6.06 34.88 -21.54
CA GLU A 247 4.64 34.56 -21.73
C GLU A 247 4.24 33.29 -20.97
N ALA A 248 5.10 32.26 -20.97
CA ALA A 248 4.85 31.03 -20.22
C ALA A 248 4.93 31.25 -18.70
N LEU A 249 5.81 32.14 -18.25
CA LEU A 249 5.95 32.50 -16.83
C LEU A 249 4.75 33.29 -16.32
N GLN A 250 4.21 34.21 -17.11
CA GLN A 250 2.98 34.95 -16.78
C GLN A 250 1.78 34.01 -16.63
N GLU A 251 1.61 33.04 -17.54
CA GLU A 251 0.52 32.05 -17.43
C GLU A 251 0.67 31.18 -16.17
N LEU A 252 1.91 30.87 -15.78
CA LEU A 252 2.17 30.12 -14.55
C LEU A 252 1.87 30.98 -13.32
N ALA A 253 2.16 32.28 -13.39
CA ALA A 253 1.89 33.25 -12.33
C ALA A 253 0.39 33.46 -12.04
N GLU A 254 -0.50 33.14 -12.98
CA GLU A 254 -1.96 33.24 -12.76
C GLU A 254 -2.46 32.32 -11.62
N ASN A 255 -1.82 31.16 -11.43
CA ASN A 255 -2.26 30.17 -10.45
C ASN A 255 -1.22 29.90 -9.34
N THR A 256 0.04 30.28 -9.54
CA THR A 256 1.15 29.99 -8.62
C THR A 256 1.99 31.24 -8.39
N GLN A 257 2.40 31.48 -7.15
CA GLN A 257 3.33 32.58 -6.88
C GLN A 257 4.74 32.25 -7.42
N VAL A 258 5.25 33.05 -8.36
CA VAL A 258 6.58 32.82 -8.95
C VAL A 258 7.57 33.86 -8.44
N ILE A 259 8.69 33.39 -7.89
CA ILE A 259 9.85 34.20 -7.50
C ILE A 259 10.98 33.86 -8.46
N VAL A 260 11.44 34.86 -9.22
CA VAL A 260 12.54 34.69 -10.19
C VAL A 260 13.74 35.50 -9.75
N ILE A 261 14.89 34.85 -9.66
CA ILE A 261 16.20 35.49 -9.50
C ILE A 261 16.83 35.54 -10.90
N THR A 262 17.01 36.75 -11.43
CA THR A 262 17.56 36.95 -12.78
C THR A 262 18.22 38.33 -12.89
N HIS A 263 19.19 38.43 -13.80
CA HIS A 263 19.79 39.69 -14.25
C HIS A 263 19.25 40.14 -15.62
N ASN A 264 18.35 39.36 -16.22
CA ASN A 264 17.82 39.59 -17.54
C ASN A 264 16.74 40.68 -17.54
N ARG A 265 16.99 41.77 -18.27
CA ARG A 265 16.05 42.89 -18.36
C ARG A 265 14.69 42.47 -18.90
N GLY A 266 14.65 41.57 -19.88
CA GLY A 266 13.40 41.10 -20.46
C GLY A 266 12.51 40.46 -19.38
N THR A 267 13.07 39.56 -18.56
CA THR A 267 12.32 38.86 -17.50
C THR A 267 11.92 39.80 -16.37
N LEU A 268 12.72 40.83 -16.08
CA LEU A 268 12.36 41.86 -15.08
C LEU A 268 11.17 42.72 -15.50
N GLU A 269 10.94 42.95 -16.80
CA GLU A 269 9.84 43.77 -17.32
C GLU A 269 8.44 43.20 -17.01
N ILE A 270 8.32 41.89 -16.83
CA ILE A 270 7.03 41.23 -16.58
C ILE A 270 6.73 41.02 -15.09
N ALA A 271 7.65 41.39 -14.19
CA ALA A 271 7.48 41.17 -12.76
C ALA A 271 6.51 42.21 -12.16
N ASP A 272 5.66 41.81 -11.22
CA ASP A 272 4.81 42.77 -10.50
C ASP A 272 5.61 43.57 -9.46
N SER A 273 6.62 42.93 -8.87
CA SER A 273 7.48 43.48 -7.82
C SER A 273 8.92 43.05 -8.02
N ILE A 274 9.83 44.01 -7.94
CA ILE A 274 11.28 43.80 -8.08
C ILE A 274 11.94 44.00 -6.73
N TYR A 275 12.74 43.01 -6.31
CA TYR A 275 13.60 43.09 -5.13
C TYR A 275 15.06 43.16 -5.57
N GLY A 276 15.68 44.32 -5.44
CA GLY A 276 17.10 44.53 -5.73
C GLY A 276 17.96 44.28 -4.49
N VAL A 277 18.93 43.38 -4.60
CA VAL A 277 19.93 43.16 -3.53
C VAL A 277 21.18 43.97 -3.87
N THR A 278 21.59 44.85 -2.95
CA THR A 278 22.81 45.66 -3.06
C THR A 278 23.75 45.36 -1.90
N MET A 279 25.06 45.42 -2.13
CA MET A 279 26.06 45.27 -1.07
C MET A 279 26.50 46.64 -0.57
N GLY A 280 26.31 46.91 0.72
CA GLY A 280 26.83 48.12 1.35
C GLY A 280 28.34 48.06 1.59
N GLY A 281 28.95 49.20 1.93
CA GLY A 281 30.37 49.29 2.28
C GLY A 281 30.78 48.39 3.46
N ASP A 282 29.82 48.05 4.33
CA ASP A 282 30.03 47.17 5.50
C ASP A 282 29.93 45.67 5.16
N SER A 283 29.97 45.30 3.87
CA SER A 283 29.81 43.90 3.40
C SER A 283 28.49 43.22 3.79
N ALA A 284 27.51 43.99 4.27
CA ALA A 284 26.16 43.54 4.54
C ALA A 284 25.26 43.78 3.33
N SER A 285 24.48 42.75 2.95
CA SER A 285 23.47 42.86 1.90
C SER A 285 22.28 43.69 2.38
N ARG A 286 21.84 44.65 1.56
CA ARG A 286 20.63 45.45 1.76
C ARG A 286 19.65 45.15 0.63
N VAL A 287 18.39 44.99 0.99
CA VAL A 287 17.30 44.71 0.04
C VAL A 287 16.53 45.99 -0.22
N LEU A 288 16.37 46.33 -1.49
CA LEU A 288 15.51 47.40 -1.99
C LEU A 288 14.30 46.77 -2.67
N SER A 289 13.10 47.25 -2.38
CA SER A 289 11.87 46.77 -3.01
C SER A 289 11.27 47.88 -3.87
N LEU A 290 10.88 47.54 -5.09
CA LEU A 290 10.20 48.41 -6.03
C LEU A 290 8.95 47.68 -6.55
N ARG A 291 7.78 48.30 -6.45
CA ARG A 291 6.55 47.83 -7.10
C ARG A 291 6.38 48.60 -8.41
N LEU A 292 6.22 47.91 -9.52
CA LEU A 292 6.20 48.54 -10.84
C LEU A 292 4.97 49.45 -11.05
N GLU A 293 3.84 49.14 -10.41
CA GLU A 293 2.63 49.99 -10.40
C GLU A 293 2.89 51.40 -9.84
N GLU A 294 3.79 51.55 -8.85
CA GLU A 294 4.07 52.85 -8.23
C GLU A 294 5.06 53.72 -9.03
N VAL A 295 5.72 53.16 -10.05
CA VAL A 295 6.74 53.86 -10.85
C VAL A 295 6.09 54.62 -12.00
N GLU A 296 5.05 54.08 -12.63
CA GLU A 296 4.30 54.78 -13.69
C GLU A 296 3.58 56.03 -13.15
N GLU A 297 3.08 55.97 -11.91
CA GLU A 297 2.39 57.08 -11.24
C GLU A 297 3.34 58.22 -10.81
N ARG A 298 4.63 57.92 -10.61
CA ARG A 298 5.68 58.93 -10.27
C ARG A 298 6.38 59.53 -11.48
N ALA A 299 6.24 58.92 -12.65
CA ALA A 299 6.82 59.38 -13.92
C ALA A 299 5.84 60.21 -14.77
N SER A 300 4.57 60.27 -14.36
CA SER A 300 3.49 61.08 -14.95
C SER A 300 3.32 62.41 -14.22
#